data_AF-A0A952L7Y2-F1
#
_entry.id   AF-A0A952L7Y2-F1
#
_cell.length_a   1.000
_cell.length_b   1.000
_cell.length_c   1.000
_cell.angle_alpha   90.00
_cell.angle_beta   90.00
_cell.angle_gamma   90.00
#
_symmetry.space_group_name_H-M   'P 1'
#
loop_
_entity.id
_entity.type
_entity.pdbx_description
1 polymer ?
#
loop_
_entity_poly.entity_id
_entity_poly.type
_entity_poly.pdbx_seq_one_letter_code
_entity_poly.pdbx_strand_id
1 'polypeptide(L)' 'VGRHCRLTKAIIDRGCEIPDGLVVGEDAAADAARFERTENGIVLVTKQMLGKL' A
#
# COMPACT_ATOMS: atom_id res chain seq x y z
N VAL A 1 11.73 -1.32 -2.55
CA VAL A 1 10.65 -2.28 -2.23
C VAL A 1 11.27 -3.43 -1.46
N GLY A 2 10.75 -3.76 -0.29
CA GLY A 2 11.24 -4.83 0.57
C GLY A 2 11.02 -6.23 -0.01
N ARG A 3 11.61 -7.23 0.64
CA ARG A 3 11.46 -8.64 0.27
C ARG A 3 10.04 -9.13 0.53
N HIS A 4 9.57 -10.11 -0.26
CA HIS A 4 8.27 -10.77 -0.09
C HIS A 4 7.03 -9.85 -0.13
N CYS A 5 7.17 -8.63 -0.64
CA CYS A 5 6.02 -7.74 -0.86
C CYS A 5 5.11 -8.28 -1.95
N ARG A 6 3.80 -8.08 -1.78
CA ARG A 6 2.79 -8.35 -2.81
C ARG A 6 1.95 -7.10 -3.02
N LEU A 7 2.14 -6.46 -4.17
CA LEU A 7 1.52 -5.19 -4.51
C LEU A 7 0.69 -5.37 -5.77
N THR A 8 -0.64 -5.25 -5.64
CA THR A 8 -1.59 -5.37 -6.74
C THR A 8 -2.44 -4.12 -6.83
N LYS A 9 -2.64 -3.56 -8.02
CA LYS A 9 -3.41 -2.30 -8.23
C LYS A 9 -2.99 -1.17 -7.27
N ALA A 10 -1.68 -1.01 -7.04
CA ALA A 10 -1.15 -0.02 -6.11
C ALA A 10 -0.36 1.07 -6.84
N ILE A 11 -0.57 2.32 -6.44
CA ILE A 11 0.24 3.48 -6.80
C ILE A 11 1.10 3.82 -5.60
N ILE A 12 2.42 3.75 -5.77
CA ILE A 12 3.39 4.04 -4.72
C ILE A 12 4.00 5.41 -4.98
N ASP A 13 3.87 6.32 -4.02
CA ASP A 13 4.45 7.66 -4.12
C ASP A 13 5.98 7.62 -4.10
N ARG A 14 6.61 8.65 -4.66
CA ARG A 14 8.06 8.75 -4.79
C ARG A 14 8.73 8.77 -3.41
N GLY A 15 9.82 8.01 -3.26
CA GLY A 15 10.61 7.99 -2.02
C GLY A 15 9.98 7.16 -0.90
N CYS A 16 8.96 6.35 -1.20
CA CYS A 16 8.45 5.33 -0.28
C CYS A 16 9.42 4.15 -0.18
N GLU A 17 9.74 3.78 1.06
CA GLU A 17 10.42 2.53 1.38
C GLU A 17 9.38 1.52 1.83
N ILE A 18 9.05 0.57 0.95
CA ILE A 18 8.07 -0.47 1.25
C ILE A 18 8.71 -1.51 2.17
N PRO A 19 8.16 -1.78 3.37
CA PRO A 19 8.71 -2.76 4.30
C PRO A 19 8.53 -4.19 3.79
N ASP A 20 9.42 -5.07 4.25
CA ASP A 20 9.37 -6.50 3.91
C ASP A 20 8.01 -7.10 4.28
N GLY A 21 7.47 -7.92 3.37
CA GLY A 21 6.20 -8.62 3.57
C GLY A 21 4.95 -7.74 3.46
N LEU A 22 5.06 -6.46 3.05
CA LEU A 22 3.87 -5.62 2.87
C LEU A 22 2.97 -6.19 1.76
N VAL A 23 1.69 -6.34 2.10
CA VAL A 23 0.64 -6.79 1.18
C VAL A 23 -0.37 -5.67 0.97
N VAL A 24 -0.51 -5.26 -0.29
CA VAL A 24 -1.45 -4.22 -0.75
C VAL A 24 -2.18 -4.71 -2.00
N GLY A 25 -3.50 -4.53 -2.03
CA GLY A 25 -4.36 -4.92 -3.14
C GLY A 25 -4.97 -6.31 -3.04
N GLU A 26 -4.80 -7.00 -1.90
CA GLU A 26 -5.38 -8.32 -1.65
C GLU A 26 -6.63 -8.26 -0.75
N ASP A 27 -6.69 -7.30 0.19
CA ASP A 27 -7.82 -7.12 1.11
C ASP A 27 -8.34 -5.69 1.05
N ALA A 28 -9.53 -5.55 0.47
CA ALA A 28 -10.23 -4.29 0.28
C ALA A 28 -10.43 -3.49 1.57
N ALA A 29 -10.76 -4.15 2.68
CA ALA A 29 -11.05 -3.50 3.95
C ALA A 29 -9.75 -3.13 4.67
N ALA A 30 -8.77 -4.03 4.69
CA ALA A 30 -7.47 -3.76 5.29
C ALA A 30 -6.72 -2.65 4.55
N ASP A 31 -6.83 -2.61 3.22
CA ASP A 31 -6.18 -1.56 2.42
C ASP A 31 -6.83 -0.20 2.61
N ALA A 32 -8.16 -0.13 2.70
CA ALA A 32 -8.89 1.11 2.99
C ALA A 32 -8.66 1.63 4.42
N ALA A 33 -8.34 0.73 5.36
CA ALA A 33 -8.00 1.11 6.73
C ALA A 33 -6.57 1.68 6.88
N ARG A 34 -5.64 1.20 6.05
CA ARG A 34 -4.20 1.55 6.13
C ARG A 34 -3.79 2.64 5.15
N PHE A 35 -4.48 2.73 4.01
CA PHE A 35 -4.10 3.56 2.87
C PHE A 35 -5.33 4.19 2.22
N GLU A 36 -5.11 5.04 1.22
CA GLU A 36 -6.20 5.61 0.43
C GLU A 36 -6.55 4.67 -0.72
N ARG A 37 -7.82 4.26 -0.82
CA ARG A 37 -8.29 3.33 -1.84
C ARG A 37 -9.43 3.93 -2.63
N THR A 38 -9.31 3.91 -3.96
CA THR A 38 -10.37 4.37 -4.86
C THR A 38 -11.48 3.32 -4.98
N GLU A 39 -12.66 3.74 -5.43
CA GLU A 39 -13.80 2.85 -5.69
C GLU A 39 -13.47 1.76 -6.72
N ASN A 40 -12.59 2.06 -7.67
CA ASN A 40 -12.10 1.11 -8.68
C ASN A 40 -11.06 0.10 -8.13
N GLY A 41 -10.75 0.19 -6.84
CA GLY A 41 -9.85 -0.71 -6.13
C GLY A 41 -8.36 -0.40 -6.34
N ILE A 42 -8.01 0.84 -6.69
CA ILE A 42 -6.62 1.28 -6.76
C ILE A 42 -6.20 1.82 -5.39
N VAL A 43 -5.06 1.39 -4.87
CA VAL A 43 -4.55 1.83 -3.56
C VAL A 43 -3.39 2.81 -3.74
N LEU A 44 -3.52 4.01 -3.19
CA LEU A 44 -2.46 5.01 -3.09
C LEU A 44 -1.70 4.82 -1.76
N VAL A 45 -0.40 4.60 -1.87
CA VAL A 45 0.52 4.46 -0.73
C VAL A 45 1.49 5.64 -0.71
N THR A 46 1.50 6.38 0.39
CA THR A 46 2.42 7.52 0.60
C THR A 46 3.38 7.26 1.76
N LYS A 47 4.50 8.00 1.79
CA LYS A 47 5.49 7.89 2.86
C LYS A 47 4.89 8.18 4.25
N GLN A 48 3.96 9.13 4.32
CA GLN A 48 3.26 9.46 5.56
C GLN A 48 2.36 8.33 6.04
N MET A 49 1.69 7.60 5.12
CA MET A 49 0.87 6.44 5.49
C MET A 49 1.74 5.28 5.98
N LEU A 50 2.87 5.03 5.31
CA LEU A 50 3.83 4.01 5.74
C LEU A 50 4.41 4.28 7.13
N GLY A 51 4.62 5.55 7.49
CA GLY A 51 5.09 5.92 8.83
C GLY A 51 4.04 5.76 9.95
N LYS A 52 2.79 5.40 9.62
CA LYS A 52 1.70 5.14 10.57
C LYS A 52 1.34 3.65 10.71
N LEU A 53 1.98 2.79 9.91
CA LEU A 53 1.89 1.33 10.04
C LEU A 53 2.65 0.87 11.29
#